data_AF-A8RD02-F1
#
_entry.id   AF-A8RD02-F1
#
_cell.length_a   1.000
_cell.length_b   1.000
_cell.length_c   1.000
_cell.angle_alpha   90.00
_cell.angle_beta   90.00
_cell.angle_gamma   90.00
#
_symmetry.space_group_name_H-M   'P 1'
#
loop_
_entity.id
_entity.type
_entity.pdbx_description
1 polymer ?
#
loop_
_entity_poly.entity_id
_entity_poly.type
_entity_poly.pdbx_seq_one_letter_code
_entity_poly.pdbx_strand_id
1 'polypeptide(L)'
;MKGQIECNNVQLHNQLTQRYYSDWSSRADDDKQKTMLLGTMWADTDLLNVLYDVAKSKGLSEDKKYPYVEITSDRSGCFIRIPALDRNNQSTCHRRYATKYLLDIKRGMTRFLWQAVYQQNPIAPEGLEFNYNVLQTYETKPLFEQAQSRYASLDPARRGKNYVSMPICYKIEDKHYLVDFLYRKKAMKEMYDVIVDKIIEHRINILVLENNTDTSLKEVLEERLRFKNYLHCTIIEKYSTQNKEQRIKDHQSDVRNYIVFPCKGMFSLNSDMGLAMEEITAYSFNYPNKFDDGIDALVIYAMQFIDSGVEFPEVGTFKRGYL
;
A
#
# COMPACT_ATOMS: atom_id res chain seq x y z
N MET A 1 3.08 22.74 1.45
CA MET A 1 3.09 21.70 2.51
C MET A 1 4.50 21.60 3.07
N LYS A 2 4.79 22.24 4.21
CA LYS A 2 6.14 22.22 4.82
C LYS A 2 6.54 20.81 5.30
N GLY A 3 5.62 20.12 5.97
CA GLY A 3 5.84 18.77 6.47
C GLY A 3 6.18 17.75 5.39
N GLN A 4 5.52 17.80 4.22
CA GLN A 4 5.82 16.87 3.13
C GLN A 4 7.21 17.08 2.52
N ILE A 5 7.71 18.32 2.51
CA ILE A 5 9.06 18.62 2.02
C ILE A 5 10.10 18.13 3.03
N GLU A 6 9.89 18.39 4.33
CA GLU A 6 10.79 17.94 5.39
C GLU A 6 10.81 16.41 5.49
N CYS A 7 9.65 15.72 5.48
CA CYS A 7 9.57 14.24 5.53
C CYS A 7 10.43 13.53 4.46
N ASN A 8 10.68 14.15 3.31
CA ASN A 8 11.42 13.55 2.21
C ASN A 8 12.86 14.08 2.07
N ASN A 9 13.31 14.98 2.96
CA ASN A 9 14.61 15.64 2.85
C ASN A 9 15.70 14.88 3.61
N VAL A 10 16.06 13.69 3.12
CA VAL A 10 17.08 12.81 3.72
C VAL A 10 18.43 13.51 3.86
N GLN A 11 18.80 14.39 2.92
CA GLN A 11 20.05 15.15 3.01
C GLN A 11 20.07 16.08 4.22
N LEU A 12 18.98 16.82 4.47
CA LEU A 12 18.83 17.65 5.66
C LEU A 12 18.86 16.81 6.94
N HIS A 13 18.18 15.67 6.95
CA HIS A 13 18.16 14.78 8.11
C HIS A 13 19.57 14.29 8.47
N ASN A 14 20.33 13.82 7.47
CA ASN A 14 21.71 13.39 7.66
C ASN A 14 22.61 14.54 8.15
N GLN A 15 22.44 15.76 7.62
CA GLN A 15 23.17 16.94 8.10
C GLN A 15 22.87 17.26 9.57
N LEU A 16 21.60 17.18 9.99
CA LEU A 16 21.20 17.41 11.37
C LEU A 16 21.74 16.35 12.32
N THR A 17 21.69 15.07 11.92
CA THR A 17 22.25 13.95 12.67
C THR A 17 23.76 14.08 12.82
N GLN A 18 24.48 14.38 11.74
CA GLN A 18 25.93 14.59 11.82
C GLN A 18 26.27 15.78 12.72
N ARG A 19 25.59 16.91 12.57
CA ARG A 19 25.82 18.10 13.40
C ARG A 19 25.51 17.84 14.88
N TYR A 20 24.49 17.05 15.19
CA TYR A 20 24.22 16.63 16.56
C TYR A 20 25.44 15.93 17.16
N TYR A 21 25.97 14.90 16.49
CA TYR A 21 27.11 14.14 17.01
C TYR A 21 28.43 14.92 16.98
N SER A 22 28.68 15.72 15.95
CA SER A 22 29.96 16.41 15.75
C SER A 22 30.09 17.68 16.56
N ASP A 23 29.00 18.40 16.79
CA ASP A 23 29.01 19.73 17.42
C ASP A 23 28.15 19.80 18.68
N TRP A 24 26.90 19.36 18.64
CA TRP A 24 25.98 19.64 19.75
C TRP A 24 26.25 18.75 20.96
N SER A 25 26.45 17.44 20.76
CA SER A 25 26.75 16.52 21.86
C SER A 25 28.21 16.57 22.28
N SER A 26 29.13 16.86 21.36
CA SER A 26 30.58 16.85 21.63
C SER A 26 31.06 18.06 22.43
N ARG A 27 30.27 19.13 22.49
CA ARG A 27 30.56 20.37 23.23
C ARG A 27 29.87 20.44 24.58
N ALA A 28 29.32 19.32 25.06
CA ALA A 28 28.79 19.26 26.41
C ALA A 28 29.91 19.45 27.44
N ASP A 29 29.63 20.18 28.51
CA ASP A 29 30.61 20.48 29.57
C ASP A 29 31.04 19.20 30.32
N ASP A 30 30.12 18.23 30.44
CA ASP A 30 30.36 16.87 30.94
C ASP A 30 29.22 15.91 30.53
N ASP A 31 29.38 14.63 30.88
CA ASP A 31 28.36 13.58 30.64
C ASP A 31 27.08 13.75 31.48
N LYS A 32 27.03 14.71 32.41
CA LYS A 32 25.87 15.00 33.26
C LYS A 32 24.96 16.07 32.67
N GLN A 33 25.41 16.76 31.61
CA GLN A 33 24.62 17.78 30.95
C GLN A 33 23.36 17.17 30.31
N LYS A 34 22.20 17.60 30.80
CA LYS A 34 20.90 17.14 30.29
C LYS A 34 20.59 17.84 28.97
N THR A 35 20.26 17.05 27.95
CA THR A 35 19.84 17.56 26.65
C THR A 35 18.35 17.31 26.44
N MET A 36 17.62 18.34 25.99
CA MET A 36 16.22 18.23 25.61
C MET A 36 16.07 18.59 24.14
N LEU A 37 15.64 17.62 23.34
CA LEU A 37 15.32 17.80 21.93
C LEU A 37 13.81 17.77 21.77
N LEU A 38 13.25 18.79 21.13
CA LEU A 38 11.81 18.95 20.93
C LEU A 38 11.53 19.19 19.44
N GLY A 39 10.63 18.41 18.86
CA GLY A 39 10.24 18.57 17.48
C GLY A 39 9.18 17.55 17.06
N THR A 40 8.74 17.69 15.82
CA THR A 40 7.90 16.69 15.16
C THR A 40 8.79 15.63 14.52
N MET A 41 8.42 14.37 14.68
CA MET A 41 9.07 13.23 14.05
C MET A 41 8.57 13.10 12.59
N TRP A 42 9.26 13.77 11.67
CA TRP A 42 8.90 13.87 10.25
C TRP A 42 9.22 12.61 9.46
N ALA A 43 10.30 11.90 9.79
CA ALA A 43 10.72 10.70 9.07
C ALA A 43 11.56 9.82 10.00
N ASP A 44 11.63 8.52 9.69
CA ASP A 44 12.58 7.58 10.31
C ASP A 44 14.04 8.09 10.33
N THR A 45 14.43 8.85 9.31
CA THR A 45 15.78 9.38 9.12
C THR A 45 16.04 10.66 9.90
N ASP A 46 15.00 11.32 10.42
CA ASP A 46 15.19 12.56 11.18
C ASP A 46 15.95 12.32 12.49
N LEU A 47 16.58 13.37 13.01
CA LEU A 47 17.42 13.29 14.21
C LEU A 47 16.71 12.64 15.40
N LEU A 48 15.44 12.97 15.64
CA LEU A 48 14.71 12.44 16.80
C LEU A 48 14.46 10.94 16.67
N ASN A 49 14.15 10.46 15.47
CA ASN A 49 13.99 9.05 15.18
C ASN A 49 15.30 8.28 15.23
N VAL A 50 16.36 8.81 14.65
CA VAL A 50 17.70 8.21 14.71
C VAL A 50 18.11 8.01 16.17
N LEU A 51 17.92 9.02 17.02
CA LEU A 51 18.23 8.91 18.44
C LEU A 51 17.31 7.93 19.17
N TYR A 52 16.03 7.89 18.82
CA TYR A 52 15.09 6.91 19.34
C TYR A 52 15.49 5.48 18.98
N ASP A 53 15.87 5.21 17.73
CA ASP A 53 16.27 3.88 17.28
C ASP A 53 17.57 3.40 17.93
N VAL A 54 18.55 4.31 18.10
CA VAL A 54 19.77 4.03 18.87
C VAL A 54 19.45 3.71 20.34
N ALA A 55 18.47 4.38 20.95
CA ALA A 55 18.04 4.08 22.30
C ALA A 55 17.28 2.75 22.37
N LYS A 56 16.40 2.48 21.40
CA LYS A 56 15.62 1.26 21.28
C LYS A 56 16.52 0.03 21.12
N SER A 57 17.61 0.12 20.34
CA SER A 57 18.58 -0.96 20.18
C SER A 57 19.32 -1.30 21.48
N LYS A 58 19.37 -0.36 22.43
CA LYS A 58 19.93 -0.54 23.79
C LYS A 58 18.86 -0.91 24.83
N GLY A 59 17.60 -1.00 24.41
CA GLY A 59 16.46 -1.35 25.23
C GLY A 59 15.71 -0.12 25.78
N LEU A 60 14.41 -0.10 25.50
CA LEU A 60 13.43 0.86 26.02
C LEU A 60 12.30 0.10 26.70
N SER A 61 11.70 0.72 27.70
CA SER A 61 10.49 0.20 28.36
C SER A 61 9.49 1.33 28.59
N GLU A 62 8.20 1.02 28.45
CA GLU A 62 7.13 1.98 28.74
C GLU A 62 7.15 2.37 30.23
N ASP A 63 6.99 3.67 30.51
CA ASP A 63 6.83 4.15 31.87
C ASP A 63 5.44 3.78 32.41
N LYS A 64 5.39 3.28 33.65
CA LYS A 64 4.14 2.81 34.28
C LYS A 64 3.24 3.95 34.76
N LYS A 65 3.80 5.15 34.93
CA LYS A 65 3.11 6.31 35.51
C LYS A 65 2.66 7.30 34.45
N TYR A 66 3.48 7.51 33.42
CA TYR A 66 3.26 8.51 32.39
C TYR A 66 3.00 7.84 31.03
N PRO A 67 1.78 7.98 30.47
CA PRO A 67 1.48 7.40 29.17
C PRO A 67 2.33 8.06 28.08
N TYR A 68 2.66 7.29 27.04
CA TYR A 68 3.46 7.74 25.91
C TYR A 68 4.90 8.14 26.25
N VAL A 69 5.39 7.69 27.41
CA VAL A 69 6.78 7.84 27.83
C VAL A 69 7.46 6.49 27.80
N GLU A 70 8.62 6.44 27.15
CA GLU A 70 9.53 5.30 27.22
C GLU A 70 10.83 5.74 27.90
N ILE A 71 11.40 4.85 28.70
CA ILE A 71 12.63 5.09 29.46
C ILE A 71 13.67 4.08 29.00
N THR A 72 14.90 4.54 28.81
CA THR A 72 16.03 3.68 28.47
C THR A 72 16.34 2.71 29.62
N SER A 73 16.82 1.51 29.29
CA SER A 73 17.11 0.47 30.30
C SER A 73 18.07 0.93 31.39
N ASP A 74 19.06 1.76 31.02
CA ASP A 74 20.05 2.38 31.91
C ASP A 74 19.52 3.63 32.64
N ARG A 75 18.29 4.05 32.35
CA ARG A 75 17.61 5.25 32.88
C ARG A 75 18.35 6.57 32.60
N SER A 76 19.24 6.60 31.61
CA SER A 76 19.94 7.81 31.20
C SER A 76 19.07 8.77 30.38
N GLY A 77 17.98 8.29 29.78
CA GLY A 77 17.10 9.11 28.95
C GLY A 77 15.63 8.66 28.95
N CYS A 78 14.77 9.53 28.44
CA CYS A 78 13.38 9.22 28.17
C CYS A 78 12.93 9.84 26.84
N PHE A 79 11.96 9.20 26.20
CA PHE A 79 11.31 9.64 24.98
C PHE A 79 9.83 9.85 25.25
N ILE A 80 9.30 11.01 24.84
CA ILE A 80 7.91 11.38 25.06
C ILE A 80 7.26 11.58 23.68
N ARG A 81 6.39 10.66 23.26
CA ARG A 81 5.79 10.65 21.92
C ARG A 81 4.28 10.66 21.99
N ILE A 82 3.71 11.86 22.09
CA ILE A 82 2.28 12.02 22.32
C ILE A 82 1.55 11.97 20.96
N PRO A 83 0.76 10.92 20.67
CA PRO A 83 -0.01 10.87 19.43
C PRO A 83 -1.19 11.83 19.51
N ALA A 84 -1.63 12.40 18.39
CA ALA A 84 -2.79 13.28 18.38
C ALA A 84 -4.10 12.55 18.75
N LEU A 85 -4.23 11.27 18.34
CA LEU A 85 -5.35 10.40 18.71
C LEU A 85 -4.84 9.17 19.47
N ASP A 86 -5.53 8.77 20.52
CA ASP A 86 -5.26 7.52 21.23
C ASP A 86 -5.77 6.28 20.48
N ARG A 87 -5.61 5.10 21.10
CA ARG A 87 -6.05 3.82 20.53
C ARG A 87 -7.58 3.72 20.32
N ASN A 88 -8.36 4.57 20.99
CA ASN A 88 -9.82 4.66 20.89
C ASN A 88 -10.28 5.76 19.92
N ASN A 89 -9.37 6.34 19.14
CA ASN A 89 -9.61 7.50 18.29
C ASN A 89 -10.10 8.75 19.05
N GLN A 90 -9.67 8.94 20.29
CA GLN A 90 -9.93 10.17 21.05
C GLN A 90 -8.70 11.08 21.06
N SER A 91 -8.92 12.40 21.04
CA SER A 91 -7.83 13.36 21.16
C SER A 91 -7.11 13.21 22.50
N THR A 92 -5.80 13.00 22.46
CA THR A 92 -4.96 12.97 23.67
C THR A 92 -4.80 14.36 24.30
N CYS A 93 -5.07 15.41 23.52
CA CYS A 93 -5.03 16.81 23.96
C CYS A 93 -6.30 17.55 23.54
N HIS A 94 -7.44 17.20 24.15
CA HIS A 94 -8.76 17.77 23.82
C HIS A 94 -8.81 19.30 23.95
N ARG A 95 -7.97 19.89 24.80
CA ARG A 95 -7.89 21.35 25.00
C ARG A 95 -7.34 22.07 23.77
N ARG A 96 -6.43 21.43 23.02
CA ARG A 96 -5.82 22.00 21.82
C ARG A 96 -6.58 21.62 20.57
N TYR A 97 -6.95 20.34 20.44
CA TYR A 97 -7.64 19.82 19.27
C TYR A 97 -8.80 18.93 19.69
N ALA A 98 -10.01 19.27 19.22
CA ALA A 98 -11.17 18.40 19.39
C ALA A 98 -10.98 17.10 18.57
N THR A 99 -11.48 15.98 19.10
CA THR A 99 -11.42 14.68 18.42
C THR A 99 -11.96 14.75 17.00
N LYS A 100 -13.12 15.40 16.80
CA LYS A 100 -13.74 15.56 15.49
C LYS A 100 -12.80 16.25 14.49
N TYR A 101 -12.14 17.33 14.90
CA TYR A 101 -11.20 18.07 14.06
C TYR A 101 -10.01 17.20 13.62
N LEU A 102 -9.44 16.43 14.54
CA LEU A 102 -8.34 15.52 14.21
C LEU A 102 -8.78 14.39 13.27
N LEU A 103 -9.99 13.86 13.45
CA LEU A 103 -10.56 12.88 12.53
C LEU A 103 -10.80 13.48 11.14
N ASP A 104 -11.23 14.73 11.06
CA ASP A 104 -11.41 15.43 9.78
C ASP A 104 -10.08 15.68 9.07
N ILE A 105 -9.02 16.08 9.79
CA ILE A 105 -7.66 16.17 9.24
C ILE A 105 -7.16 14.79 8.77
N LYS A 106 -7.32 13.76 9.61
CA LYS A 106 -6.89 12.39 9.29
C LYS A 106 -7.51 11.88 7.98
N ARG A 107 -8.77 12.24 7.70
CA ARG A 107 -9.45 11.89 6.44
C ARG A 107 -8.85 12.57 5.21
N GLY A 108 -8.22 13.74 5.38
CA GLY A 108 -7.60 14.52 4.30
C GLY A 108 -6.10 14.30 4.13
N MET A 109 -5.48 13.39 4.88
CA MET A 109 -4.04 13.14 4.87
C MET A 109 -3.72 11.68 4.53
N THR A 110 -2.59 11.45 3.88
CA THR A 110 -2.07 10.09 3.69
C THR A 110 -1.68 9.50 5.05
N ARG A 111 -1.79 8.17 5.20
CA ARG A 111 -1.39 7.47 6.43
C ARG A 111 0.04 7.79 6.83
N PHE A 112 0.98 7.82 5.89
CA PHE A 112 2.37 8.19 6.15
C PHE A 112 2.47 9.57 6.82
N LEU A 113 1.87 10.59 6.20
CA LEU A 113 1.94 11.95 6.71
C LEU A 113 1.17 12.11 8.03
N TRP A 114 0.05 11.39 8.20
CA TRP A 114 -0.67 11.34 9.46
C TRP A 114 0.17 10.71 10.58
N GLN A 115 0.85 9.60 10.28
CA GLN A 115 1.64 8.84 11.24
C GLN A 115 2.88 9.62 11.70
N ALA A 116 3.58 10.27 10.76
CA ALA A 116 4.69 11.17 11.07
C ALA A 116 4.22 12.43 11.82
N VAL A 117 3.37 13.24 11.19
CA VAL A 117 3.07 14.62 11.66
C VAL A 117 2.20 14.63 12.90
N TYR A 118 1.22 13.73 12.99
CA TYR A 118 0.20 13.76 14.05
C TYR A 118 0.34 12.62 15.06
N GLN A 119 0.79 11.43 14.67
CA GLN A 119 0.91 10.30 15.61
C GLN A 119 2.27 10.18 16.28
N GLN A 120 3.28 10.94 15.84
CA GLN A 120 4.69 10.83 16.30
C GLN A 120 5.24 9.40 16.15
N ASN A 121 4.81 8.73 15.10
CA ASN A 121 5.19 7.37 14.76
C ASN A 121 5.50 7.33 13.26
N PRO A 122 6.55 8.06 12.81
CA PRO A 122 6.88 8.08 11.40
C PRO A 122 7.20 6.66 10.94
N ILE A 123 6.73 6.37 9.74
CA ILE A 123 6.98 5.11 9.07
C ILE A 123 8.10 5.39 8.09
N ALA A 124 9.10 4.51 8.00
CA ALA A 124 10.23 4.68 7.10
C ALA A 124 9.81 4.89 5.63
N PRO A 125 10.39 5.86 4.89
CA PRO A 125 10.35 5.92 3.43
C PRO A 125 11.16 4.78 2.78
N GLU A 126 12.06 4.11 3.51
CA GLU A 126 12.87 2.99 3.02
C GLU A 126 12.27 1.64 3.46
N GLY A 127 12.03 0.76 2.49
CA GLY A 127 11.23 -0.47 2.65
C GLY A 127 9.81 -0.37 2.05
N LEU A 128 9.52 0.70 1.30
CA LEU A 128 8.31 0.88 0.51
C LEU A 128 8.60 0.55 -0.96
N GLU A 129 8.84 -0.73 -1.25
CA GLU A 129 9.08 -1.24 -2.62
C GLU A 129 7.92 -0.93 -3.58
N PHE A 130 6.77 -0.54 -3.05
CA PHE A 130 5.60 -0.11 -3.81
C PHE A 130 5.18 1.34 -3.51
N ASN A 131 6.07 2.17 -2.96
CA ASN A 131 5.78 3.59 -2.77
C ASN A 131 5.42 4.24 -4.10
N TYR A 132 4.45 5.15 -4.11
CA TYR A 132 4.12 5.96 -5.28
C TYR A 132 5.34 6.59 -5.99
N ASN A 133 6.39 6.97 -5.26
CA ASN A 133 7.59 7.58 -5.83
C ASN A 133 8.46 6.60 -6.63
N VAL A 134 8.31 5.29 -6.41
CA VAL A 134 9.05 4.23 -7.12
C VAL A 134 8.18 3.47 -8.12
N LEU A 135 6.86 3.69 -8.11
CA LEU A 135 5.94 3.13 -9.08
C LEU A 135 5.97 3.96 -10.37
N GLN A 136 5.88 3.30 -11.52
CA GLN A 136 5.55 3.98 -12.76
C GLN A 136 4.09 4.45 -12.69
N THR A 137 3.84 5.71 -13.04
CA THR A 137 2.48 6.27 -13.01
C THR A 137 2.08 6.93 -14.32
N TYR A 138 0.79 6.90 -14.64
CA TYR A 138 0.18 7.69 -15.70
C TYR A 138 -0.76 8.75 -15.11
N GLU A 139 -0.74 9.96 -15.67
CA GLU A 139 -1.65 11.06 -15.29
C GLU A 139 -2.76 11.27 -16.33
N THR A 140 -2.41 11.05 -17.60
CA THR A 140 -3.37 11.05 -18.71
C THR A 140 -3.68 9.60 -19.05
N LYS A 141 -4.98 9.25 -19.12
CA LYS A 141 -5.40 7.91 -19.51
C LYS A 141 -4.86 7.62 -20.93
N PRO A 142 -4.04 6.56 -21.11
CA PRO A 142 -3.65 6.10 -22.44
C PRO A 142 -4.86 5.82 -23.32
N LEU A 143 -4.63 5.66 -24.63
CA LEU A 143 -5.64 5.20 -25.57
C LEU A 143 -5.95 3.71 -25.30
N PHE A 144 -6.71 3.45 -24.24
CA PHE A 144 -7.11 2.12 -23.78
C PHE A 144 -7.89 1.30 -24.80
N GLU A 145 -8.42 1.95 -25.84
CA GLU A 145 -9.03 1.31 -27.00
C GLU A 145 -8.01 0.53 -27.83
N GLN A 146 -6.72 0.90 -27.77
CA GLN A 146 -5.61 0.25 -28.45
C GLN A 146 -4.97 -0.88 -27.62
N ALA A 147 -5.48 -1.16 -26.43
CA ALA A 147 -4.95 -2.24 -25.60
C ALA A 147 -5.04 -3.58 -26.34
N GLN A 148 -3.90 -4.26 -26.52
CA GLN A 148 -3.86 -5.59 -27.16
C GLN A 148 -4.64 -6.61 -26.33
N SER A 149 -4.65 -6.43 -25.02
CA SER A 149 -5.30 -7.35 -24.09
C SER A 149 -5.68 -6.67 -22.78
N ARG A 150 -6.68 -7.25 -22.11
CA ARG A 150 -7.26 -6.77 -20.86
C ARG A 150 -7.34 -7.94 -19.90
N TYR A 151 -6.62 -7.82 -18.79
CA TYR A 151 -6.36 -8.92 -17.89
C TYR A 151 -6.73 -8.53 -16.46
N ALA A 152 -7.08 -9.51 -15.67
CA ALA A 152 -7.22 -9.36 -14.23
C ALA A 152 -6.76 -10.61 -13.49
N SER A 153 -6.39 -10.44 -12.22
CA SER A 153 -6.23 -11.53 -11.26
C SER A 153 -7.27 -11.34 -10.16
N LEU A 154 -7.81 -12.40 -9.60
CA LEU A 154 -8.78 -12.38 -8.51
C LEU A 154 -8.22 -13.19 -7.35
N ASP A 155 -7.92 -12.50 -6.25
CA ASP A 155 -7.67 -13.09 -4.93
C ASP A 155 -8.98 -13.10 -4.12
N PRO A 156 -9.58 -14.27 -3.86
CA PRO A 156 -10.82 -14.39 -3.12
C PRO A 156 -10.62 -14.25 -1.60
N ALA A 157 -11.52 -13.51 -0.95
CA ALA A 157 -11.46 -13.33 0.50
C ALA A 157 -11.70 -14.65 1.26
N ARG A 158 -10.76 -15.01 2.15
CA ARG A 158 -10.92 -16.15 3.06
C ARG A 158 -11.67 -15.72 4.34
N ARG A 159 -12.84 -16.32 4.58
CA ARG A 159 -13.62 -16.23 5.84
C ARG A 159 -13.86 -14.79 6.37
N GLY A 160 -14.06 -13.82 5.47
CA GLY A 160 -14.49 -12.44 5.79
C GLY A 160 -13.44 -11.55 6.47
N LYS A 161 -12.21 -12.02 6.68
CA LYS A 161 -11.12 -11.22 7.27
C LYS A 161 -10.34 -10.44 6.22
N ASN A 162 -10.26 -10.96 5.01
CA ASN A 162 -9.48 -10.44 3.89
C ASN A 162 -10.36 -9.64 2.93
N TYR A 163 -9.73 -8.84 2.08
CA TYR A 163 -10.38 -8.19 0.96
C TYR A 163 -10.52 -9.16 -0.22
N VAL A 164 -11.60 -9.04 -0.97
CA VAL A 164 -11.68 -9.56 -2.34
C VAL A 164 -10.95 -8.55 -3.20
N SER A 165 -9.87 -8.99 -3.84
CA SER A 165 -8.95 -8.14 -4.56
C SER A 165 -8.88 -8.56 -6.02
N MET A 166 -9.16 -7.64 -6.93
CA MET A 166 -9.05 -7.87 -8.37
C MET A 166 -8.54 -6.64 -9.11
N PRO A 167 -7.21 -6.49 -9.27
CA PRO A 167 -6.66 -5.47 -10.16
C PRO A 167 -7.03 -5.76 -11.60
N ILE A 168 -7.40 -4.71 -12.34
CA ILE A 168 -7.76 -4.78 -13.76
C ILE A 168 -6.74 -3.95 -14.53
N CYS A 169 -5.99 -4.61 -15.40
CA CYS A 169 -4.91 -4.01 -16.15
C CYS A 169 -5.09 -4.18 -17.64
N TYR A 170 -4.79 -3.13 -18.40
CA TYR A 170 -4.78 -3.15 -19.86
C TYR A 170 -3.35 -3.19 -20.36
N LYS A 171 -3.03 -4.20 -21.16
CA LYS A 171 -1.73 -4.32 -21.81
C LYS A 171 -1.69 -3.42 -23.03
N ILE A 172 -0.73 -2.49 -23.03
CA ILE A 172 -0.37 -1.65 -24.18
C ILE A 172 1.14 -1.82 -24.37
N GLU A 173 1.52 -2.48 -25.45
CA GLU A 173 2.91 -2.84 -25.74
C GLU A 173 3.50 -3.72 -24.62
N ASP A 174 4.59 -3.29 -23.99
CA ASP A 174 5.28 -4.00 -22.90
C ASP A 174 4.74 -3.61 -21.51
N LYS A 175 3.80 -2.66 -21.43
CA LYS A 175 3.29 -2.12 -20.16
C LYS A 175 1.87 -2.57 -19.86
N HIS A 176 1.61 -2.73 -18.57
CA HIS A 176 0.34 -3.16 -18.01
C HIS A 176 -0.25 -2.01 -17.18
N TYR A 177 -1.16 -1.25 -17.77
CA TYR A 177 -1.75 -0.09 -17.12
C TYR A 177 -2.85 -0.53 -16.16
N LEU A 178 -2.71 -0.28 -14.86
CA LEU A 178 -3.75 -0.52 -13.87
C LEU A 178 -4.88 0.49 -14.08
N VAL A 179 -6.01 0.03 -14.62
CA VAL A 179 -7.13 0.89 -15.05
C VAL A 179 -8.24 0.95 -14.01
N ASP A 180 -8.47 -0.16 -13.32
CA ASP A 180 -9.47 -0.26 -12.26
C ASP A 180 -9.08 -1.32 -11.22
N PHE A 181 -9.76 -1.32 -10.09
CA PHE A 181 -9.52 -2.26 -9.00
C PHE A 181 -10.84 -2.58 -8.31
N LEU A 182 -11.13 -3.86 -8.08
CA LEU A 182 -12.16 -4.28 -7.13
C LEU A 182 -11.49 -4.65 -5.80
N TYR A 183 -11.79 -3.93 -4.72
CA TYR A 183 -11.11 -4.12 -3.43
C TYR A 183 -12.10 -3.96 -2.27
N ARG A 184 -12.75 -5.06 -1.88
CA ARG A 184 -13.85 -5.00 -0.89
C ARG A 184 -13.75 -6.09 0.16
N LYS A 185 -13.94 -5.70 1.42
CA LYS A 185 -14.06 -6.62 2.55
C LYS A 185 -15.49 -7.14 2.69
N LYS A 186 -15.86 -8.07 1.82
CA LYS A 186 -17.20 -8.67 1.72
C LYS A 186 -17.11 -10.18 1.58
N ALA A 187 -18.20 -10.89 1.86
CA ALA A 187 -18.24 -12.32 1.63
C ALA A 187 -18.23 -12.61 0.12
N MET A 188 -17.53 -13.67 -0.31
CA MET A 188 -17.42 -14.01 -1.74
C MET A 188 -18.77 -14.14 -2.45
N LYS A 189 -19.79 -14.69 -1.77
CA LYS A 189 -21.15 -14.81 -2.32
C LYS A 189 -21.80 -13.47 -2.68
N GLU A 190 -21.45 -12.39 -1.98
CA GLU A 190 -21.93 -11.03 -2.30
C GLU A 190 -21.18 -10.41 -3.50
N MET A 191 -20.05 -11.00 -3.90
CA MET A 191 -19.13 -10.40 -4.87
C MET A 191 -19.25 -11.00 -6.27
N TYR A 192 -19.93 -12.13 -6.46
CA TYR A 192 -20.00 -12.81 -7.76
C TYR A 192 -20.54 -11.92 -8.89
N ASP A 193 -21.67 -11.26 -8.66
CA ASP A 193 -22.25 -10.37 -9.68
C ASP A 193 -21.39 -9.12 -9.91
N VAL A 194 -20.76 -8.60 -8.86
CA VAL A 194 -19.84 -7.45 -8.96
C VAL A 194 -18.60 -7.80 -9.79
N ILE A 195 -18.05 -9.00 -9.60
CA ILE A 195 -16.91 -9.52 -10.38
C ILE A 195 -17.34 -9.70 -11.85
N VAL A 196 -18.49 -10.33 -12.09
CA VAL A 196 -19.02 -10.53 -13.45
C VAL A 196 -19.25 -9.20 -14.17
N ASP A 197 -19.82 -8.22 -13.47
CA ASP A 197 -20.06 -6.89 -14.04
C ASP A 197 -18.74 -6.19 -14.41
N LYS A 198 -17.71 -6.31 -13.56
CA LYS A 198 -16.36 -5.80 -13.88
C LYS A 198 -15.72 -6.50 -15.07
N ILE A 199 -15.87 -7.82 -15.18
CA ILE A 199 -15.39 -8.59 -16.35
C ILE A 199 -16.01 -8.06 -17.64
N ILE A 200 -17.32 -7.81 -17.64
CA ILE A 200 -18.06 -7.32 -18.80
C ILE A 200 -17.74 -5.86 -19.10
N GLU A 201 -17.75 -4.99 -18.08
CA GLU A 201 -17.45 -3.55 -18.17
C GLU A 201 -16.09 -3.32 -18.84
N HIS A 202 -15.07 -4.03 -18.36
CA HIS A 202 -13.71 -3.88 -18.87
C HIS A 202 -13.43 -4.74 -20.10
N ARG A 203 -14.35 -5.62 -20.49
CA ARG A 203 -14.16 -6.64 -21.53
C ARG A 203 -12.90 -7.47 -21.31
N ILE A 204 -12.76 -8.04 -20.11
CA ILE A 204 -11.59 -8.82 -19.72
C ILE A 204 -11.45 -10.04 -20.64
N ASN A 205 -10.24 -10.27 -21.16
CA ASN A 205 -9.87 -11.42 -21.99
C ASN A 205 -9.55 -12.63 -21.14
N ILE A 206 -8.72 -12.45 -20.11
CA ILE A 206 -8.28 -13.51 -19.22
C ILE A 206 -8.38 -13.04 -17.77
N LEU A 207 -9.10 -13.82 -16.97
CA LEU A 207 -9.13 -13.71 -15.52
C LEU A 207 -8.34 -14.87 -14.91
N VAL A 208 -7.37 -14.54 -14.08
CA VAL A 208 -6.67 -15.53 -13.25
C VAL A 208 -7.33 -15.56 -11.89
N LEU A 209 -7.74 -16.73 -11.45
CA LEU A 209 -8.33 -16.96 -10.15
C LEU A 209 -7.31 -17.66 -9.28
N GLU A 210 -6.95 -17.04 -8.16
CA GLU A 210 -6.13 -17.75 -7.16
C GLU A 210 -7.01 -18.80 -6.47
N ASN A 211 -6.74 -20.07 -6.76
CA ASN A 211 -7.44 -21.17 -6.13
C ASN A 211 -6.54 -21.83 -5.10
N ASN A 212 -7.06 -22.00 -3.89
CA ASN A 212 -6.34 -22.64 -2.80
C ASN A 212 -7.10 -23.85 -2.20
N THR A 213 -8.42 -23.99 -2.41
CA THR A 213 -9.22 -25.09 -1.82
C THR A 213 -10.60 -25.33 -2.44
N ASP A 214 -11.18 -24.39 -3.19
CA ASP A 214 -12.57 -24.45 -3.67
C ASP A 214 -12.61 -24.30 -5.19
N THR A 215 -12.89 -25.39 -5.90
CA THR A 215 -12.93 -25.45 -7.37
C THR A 215 -14.23 -24.90 -7.95
N SER A 216 -15.22 -24.55 -7.12
CA SER A 216 -16.54 -24.13 -7.61
C SER A 216 -16.59 -22.67 -8.08
N LEU A 217 -15.65 -21.81 -7.66
CA LEU A 217 -15.71 -20.38 -7.95
C LEU A 217 -15.62 -20.09 -9.46
N LYS A 218 -14.74 -20.81 -10.17
CA LYS A 218 -14.63 -20.69 -11.62
C LYS A 218 -15.95 -21.03 -12.31
N GLU A 219 -16.55 -22.17 -11.97
CA GLU A 219 -17.82 -22.63 -12.56
C GLU A 219 -18.95 -21.61 -12.33
N VAL A 220 -19.05 -21.07 -11.11
CA VAL A 220 -20.06 -20.05 -10.77
C VAL A 220 -19.90 -18.77 -11.59
N LEU A 221 -18.67 -18.29 -11.77
CA LEU A 221 -18.40 -17.10 -12.57
C LEU A 221 -18.69 -17.35 -14.06
N GLU A 222 -18.29 -18.51 -14.58
CA GLU A 222 -18.58 -18.90 -15.97
C GLU A 222 -20.08 -19.03 -16.22
N GLU A 223 -20.85 -19.65 -15.32
CA GLU A 223 -22.30 -19.77 -15.46
C GLU A 223 -22.97 -18.40 -15.51
N ARG A 224 -22.58 -17.48 -14.62
CA ARG A 224 -23.12 -16.11 -14.59
C ARG A 224 -22.74 -15.30 -15.84
N LEU A 225 -21.52 -15.46 -16.35
CA LEU A 225 -21.10 -14.84 -17.61
C LEU A 225 -21.92 -15.38 -18.80
N ARG A 226 -22.15 -16.70 -18.86
CA ARG A 226 -23.03 -17.33 -19.87
C ARG A 226 -24.47 -16.82 -19.76
N PHE A 227 -25.01 -16.68 -18.55
CA PHE A 227 -26.34 -16.12 -18.33
C PHE A 227 -26.47 -14.68 -18.84
N LYS A 228 -25.39 -13.88 -18.76
CA LYS A 228 -25.30 -12.53 -19.35
C LYS A 228 -24.87 -12.52 -20.82
N ASN A 229 -24.82 -13.68 -21.48
CA ASN A 229 -24.39 -13.86 -22.86
C ASN A 229 -22.99 -13.27 -23.16
N TYR A 230 -22.08 -13.34 -22.19
CA TYR A 230 -20.70 -12.88 -22.32
C TYR A 230 -19.75 -14.08 -22.35
N LEU A 231 -19.10 -14.31 -23.49
CA LEU A 231 -18.24 -15.48 -23.73
C LEU A 231 -16.77 -15.11 -24.02
N HIS A 232 -16.41 -13.84 -23.86
CA HIS A 232 -15.09 -13.31 -24.26
C HIS A 232 -14.00 -13.44 -23.18
N CYS A 233 -14.35 -13.82 -21.95
CA CYS A 233 -13.39 -14.00 -20.86
C CYS A 233 -13.08 -15.47 -20.65
N THR A 234 -11.81 -15.84 -20.71
CA THR A 234 -11.30 -17.14 -20.26
C THR A 234 -10.90 -17.05 -18.80
N ILE A 235 -11.40 -17.97 -17.95
CA ILE A 235 -11.04 -18.04 -16.54
C ILE A 235 -10.04 -19.18 -16.31
N ILE A 236 -8.88 -18.84 -15.78
CA ILE A 236 -7.79 -19.77 -15.48
C ILE A 236 -7.60 -19.82 -13.97
N GLU A 237 -7.44 -21.02 -13.41
CA GLU A 237 -7.13 -21.19 -11.99
C GLU A 237 -5.62 -21.35 -11.80
N LYS A 238 -5.10 -20.68 -10.77
CA LYS A 238 -3.69 -20.76 -10.40
C LYS A 238 -3.59 -21.18 -8.94
N TYR A 239 -2.90 -22.28 -8.70
CA TYR A 239 -2.57 -22.75 -7.36
C TYR A 239 -1.25 -22.14 -6.92
N SER A 240 -1.24 -21.51 -5.76
CA SER A 240 -0.02 -20.97 -5.17
C SER A 240 0.33 -21.72 -3.88
N THR A 241 1.46 -22.40 -3.87
CA THR A 241 2.01 -23.08 -2.68
C THR A 241 3.10 -22.26 -1.99
N GLN A 242 3.56 -21.19 -2.64
CA GLN A 242 4.60 -20.31 -2.13
C GLN A 242 4.05 -19.42 -1.00
N ASN A 243 4.90 -19.15 0.00
CA ASN A 243 4.58 -18.16 1.03
C ASN A 243 4.31 -16.78 0.39
N LYS A 244 3.25 -16.12 0.85
CA LYS A 244 2.76 -14.84 0.31
C LYS A 244 3.81 -13.74 0.33
N GLU A 245 4.50 -13.54 1.45
CA GLU A 245 5.53 -12.51 1.58
C GLU A 245 6.73 -12.79 0.67
N GLN A 246 7.19 -14.04 0.61
CA GLN A 246 8.29 -14.42 -0.30
C GLN A 246 7.90 -14.19 -1.77
N ARG A 247 6.67 -14.56 -2.15
CA ARG A 247 6.15 -14.33 -3.50
C ARG A 247 6.12 -12.83 -3.84
N ILE A 248 5.65 -11.99 -2.92
CA ILE A 248 5.64 -10.53 -3.11
C ILE A 248 7.06 -10.00 -3.28
N LYS A 249 8.03 -10.53 -2.51
CA LYS A 249 9.44 -10.17 -2.60
C LYS A 249 10.07 -10.55 -3.94
N ASP A 250 9.78 -11.75 -4.43
CA ASP A 250 10.37 -12.28 -5.66
C ASP A 250 9.89 -11.50 -6.90
N HIS A 251 8.64 -11.03 -6.90
CA HIS A 251 8.01 -10.34 -8.05
C HIS A 251 7.86 -8.82 -7.88
N GLN A 252 8.44 -8.22 -6.84
CA GLN A 252 8.33 -6.78 -6.60
C GLN A 252 8.87 -5.94 -7.76
N SER A 253 9.92 -6.43 -8.44
CA SER A 253 10.53 -5.73 -9.57
C SER A 253 9.64 -5.76 -10.81
N ASP A 254 8.91 -6.85 -11.05
CA ASP A 254 8.00 -6.95 -12.19
C ASP A 254 6.84 -5.97 -12.05
N VAL A 255 6.26 -5.91 -10.85
CA VAL A 255 5.21 -4.95 -10.51
C VAL A 255 5.69 -3.51 -10.74
N ARG A 256 6.89 -3.16 -10.27
CA ARG A 256 7.44 -1.80 -10.46
C ARG A 256 7.77 -1.47 -11.91
N ASN A 257 8.31 -2.43 -12.64
CA ASN A 257 8.92 -2.20 -13.96
C ASN A 257 7.93 -2.31 -15.12
N TYR A 258 6.81 -3.03 -14.95
CA TYR A 258 5.88 -3.30 -16.03
C TYR A 258 4.45 -2.85 -15.74
N ILE A 259 4.06 -2.72 -14.47
CA ILE A 259 2.74 -2.19 -14.12
C ILE A 259 2.80 -0.67 -13.99
N VAL A 260 1.91 0.02 -14.69
CA VAL A 260 1.81 1.49 -14.67
C VAL A 260 0.54 1.89 -13.93
N PHE A 261 0.69 2.61 -12.83
CA PHE A 261 -0.36 2.93 -11.87
C PHE A 261 -1.02 4.29 -12.16
N PRO A 262 -2.30 4.50 -11.81
CA PRO A 262 -2.89 5.83 -11.91
C PRO A 262 -2.22 6.79 -10.92
N CYS A 263 -1.95 8.03 -11.33
CA CYS A 263 -1.38 9.02 -10.42
C CYS A 263 -2.37 9.43 -9.32
N LYS A 264 -1.84 10.01 -8.23
CA LYS A 264 -2.68 10.55 -7.15
C LYS A 264 -3.63 11.60 -7.70
N GLY A 265 -4.91 11.46 -7.41
CA GLY A 265 -5.96 12.38 -7.85
C GLY A 265 -6.79 11.87 -9.03
N MET A 266 -6.41 10.77 -9.69
CA MET A 266 -7.23 10.13 -10.74
C MET A 266 -8.42 9.32 -10.21
N PHE A 267 -8.45 9.05 -8.91
CA PHE A 267 -9.47 8.26 -8.24
C PHE A 267 -9.79 8.86 -6.86
N SER A 268 -10.98 8.55 -6.33
CA SER A 268 -11.37 8.91 -4.97
C SER A 268 -10.68 8.00 -3.95
N LEU A 269 -10.21 8.54 -2.83
CA LEU A 269 -9.56 7.74 -1.77
C LEU A 269 -10.50 6.66 -1.17
N ASN A 270 -11.82 6.89 -1.24
CA ASN A 270 -12.82 5.94 -0.75
C ASN A 270 -13.30 4.96 -1.82
N SER A 271 -12.80 5.04 -3.06
CA SER A 271 -13.10 4.04 -4.09
C SER A 271 -12.30 2.76 -3.84
N ASP A 272 -12.70 1.68 -4.49
CA ASP A 272 -11.96 0.41 -4.46
C ASP A 272 -10.49 0.62 -4.88
N MET A 273 -10.24 1.39 -5.95
CA MET A 273 -8.89 1.81 -6.35
C MET A 273 -8.16 2.60 -5.26
N GLY A 274 -8.81 3.57 -4.62
CA GLY A 274 -8.19 4.38 -3.58
C GLY A 274 -7.75 3.58 -2.36
N LEU A 275 -8.61 2.67 -1.91
CA LEU A 275 -8.33 1.77 -0.79
C LEU A 275 -7.22 0.76 -1.14
N ALA A 276 -7.25 0.19 -2.36
CA ALA A 276 -6.19 -0.71 -2.82
C ALA A 276 -4.85 0.01 -2.90
N MET A 277 -4.80 1.19 -3.52
CA MET A 277 -3.56 1.98 -3.64
C MET A 277 -3.02 2.43 -2.28
N GLU A 278 -3.89 2.73 -1.30
CA GLU A 278 -3.44 3.01 0.07
C GLU A 278 -2.75 1.79 0.70
N GLU A 279 -3.31 0.60 0.52
CA GLU A 279 -2.72 -0.63 1.05
C GLU A 279 -1.41 -0.99 0.35
N ILE A 280 -1.42 -1.05 -0.98
CA ILE A 280 -0.25 -1.36 -1.83
C ILE A 280 0.91 -0.44 -1.48
N THR A 281 0.68 0.88 -1.48
CA THR A 281 1.77 1.85 -1.28
C THR A 281 2.23 2.00 0.18
N ALA A 282 1.51 1.37 1.11
CA ALA A 282 1.90 1.26 2.52
C ALA A 282 2.50 -0.10 2.90
N TYR A 283 2.56 -1.05 1.96
CA TYR A 283 3.11 -2.38 2.21
C TYR A 283 4.61 -2.30 2.56
N SER A 284 5.05 -3.10 3.54
CA SER A 284 6.45 -3.18 3.92
C SER A 284 6.89 -4.61 4.26
N PHE A 285 8.08 -5.00 3.82
CA PHE A 285 8.72 -6.26 4.24
C PHE A 285 9.29 -6.20 5.66
N ASN A 286 9.52 -5.00 6.19
CA ASN A 286 10.18 -4.82 7.48
C ASN A 286 9.19 -4.71 8.64
N TYR A 287 7.90 -4.55 8.35
CA TYR A 287 6.87 -4.30 9.36
C TYR A 287 5.62 -5.17 9.13
N PRO A 288 4.88 -5.53 10.20
CA PRO A 288 3.64 -6.27 10.07
C PRO A 288 2.59 -5.50 9.24
N ASN A 289 2.16 -6.09 8.12
CA ASN A 289 1.09 -5.56 7.28
C ASN A 289 -0.27 -5.98 7.83
N LYS A 290 -1.21 -5.02 7.95
CA LYS A 290 -2.58 -5.31 8.39
C LYS A 290 -3.35 -6.13 7.34
N PHE A 291 -3.13 -5.78 6.10
CA PHE A 291 -3.67 -6.40 4.90
C PHE A 291 -2.58 -6.37 3.83
N ASP A 292 -2.59 -7.36 2.95
CA ASP A 292 -1.65 -7.56 1.86
C ASP A 292 -2.36 -8.08 0.59
N ASP A 293 -3.70 -8.08 0.61
CA ASP A 293 -4.54 -8.71 -0.43
C ASP A 293 -4.43 -7.97 -1.77
N GLY A 294 -4.23 -6.64 -1.75
CA GLY A 294 -4.15 -5.82 -2.96
C GLY A 294 -2.83 -6.02 -3.68
N ILE A 295 -1.72 -5.95 -2.95
CA ILE A 295 -0.39 -6.20 -3.55
C ILE A 295 -0.22 -7.66 -3.98
N ASP A 296 -0.76 -8.62 -3.22
CA ASP A 296 -0.66 -10.03 -3.61
C ASP A 296 -1.45 -10.33 -4.89
N ALA A 297 -2.64 -9.74 -5.04
CA ALA A 297 -3.38 -9.86 -6.30
C ALA A 297 -2.58 -9.30 -7.49
N LEU A 298 -1.89 -8.16 -7.33
CA LEU A 298 -1.00 -7.61 -8.36
C LEU A 298 0.21 -8.49 -8.65
N VAL A 299 0.74 -9.17 -7.64
CA VAL A 299 1.85 -10.11 -7.82
C VAL A 299 1.37 -11.37 -8.56
N ILE A 300 0.20 -11.92 -8.22
CA ILE A 300 -0.41 -13.03 -8.96
C ILE A 300 -0.66 -12.64 -10.41
N TYR A 301 -1.09 -11.39 -10.65
CA TYR A 301 -1.20 -10.82 -11.98
C TYR A 301 0.16 -10.84 -12.70
N ALA A 302 1.21 -10.28 -12.08
CA ALA A 302 2.54 -10.19 -12.67
C ALA A 302 3.11 -11.57 -13.00
N MET A 303 3.02 -12.52 -12.07
CA MET A 303 3.44 -13.91 -12.28
C MET A 303 2.77 -14.56 -13.49
N GLN A 304 1.52 -14.19 -13.80
CA GLN A 304 0.81 -14.81 -14.91
C GLN A 304 1.04 -14.09 -16.23
N PHE A 305 1.02 -12.76 -16.23
CA PHE A 305 0.94 -11.99 -17.47
C PHE A 305 2.24 -11.30 -17.85
N ILE A 306 3.24 -11.29 -16.96
CA ILE A 306 4.52 -10.62 -17.15
C ILE A 306 5.66 -11.65 -17.11
N ASP A 307 5.74 -12.46 -16.05
CA ASP A 307 6.86 -13.40 -15.83
C ASP A 307 6.74 -14.70 -16.64
N SER A 308 5.52 -15.17 -16.89
CA SER A 308 5.30 -16.51 -17.48
C SER A 308 5.84 -16.67 -18.91
N GLY A 309 6.18 -15.58 -19.60
CA GLY A 309 6.54 -15.60 -21.02
C GLY A 309 5.43 -16.13 -21.94
N VAL A 310 4.22 -16.34 -21.42
CA VAL A 310 3.10 -16.89 -22.17
C VAL A 310 2.46 -15.77 -22.99
N GLU A 311 2.69 -15.79 -24.30
CA GLU A 311 1.92 -14.99 -25.24
C GLU A 311 0.50 -15.54 -25.33
N PHE A 312 -0.46 -14.75 -24.86
CA PHE A 312 -1.88 -15.04 -25.05
C PHE A 312 -2.37 -14.42 -26.35
N PRO A 313 -3.32 -15.07 -27.05
CA PRO A 313 -3.79 -14.60 -28.35
C PRO A 313 -4.36 -13.17 -28.26
N GLU A 314 -3.81 -12.27 -29.09
CA GLU A 314 -4.27 -10.90 -29.22
C GLU A 314 -5.62 -10.82 -29.96
N VAL A 315 -6.44 -9.82 -29.62
CA VAL A 315 -7.75 -9.66 -30.27
C VAL A 315 -7.58 -9.10 -31.68
N GLY A 316 -7.79 -9.94 -32.69
CA GLY A 316 -7.99 -9.49 -34.07
C GLY A 316 -9.29 -8.70 -34.20
N THR A 317 -9.22 -7.47 -34.71
CA THR A 317 -10.41 -6.69 -35.05
C THR A 317 -11.08 -7.29 -36.30
N PHE A 318 -12.11 -8.11 -36.09
CA PHE A 318 -12.98 -8.53 -37.19
C PHE A 318 -13.82 -7.34 -37.66
N LYS A 319 -13.41 -6.69 -38.76
CA LYS A 319 -14.31 -5.83 -39.53
C LYS A 319 -15.38 -6.71 -40.17
N ARG A 320 -16.61 -6.64 -39.66
CA ARG A 320 -17.78 -7.15 -40.38
C ARG A 320 -17.85 -6.41 -41.72
N GLY A 321 -17.54 -7.10 -42.81
CA GLY A 321 -17.90 -6.64 -44.15
C GLY A 321 -19.42 -6.57 -44.21
N TYR A 322 -19.95 -5.39 -44.50
CA TYR A 322 -21.35 -5.23 -44.87
C TYR A 322 -21.52 -5.91 -46.24
N LEU A 323 -22.33 -6.97 -46.28
CA LEU A 323 -22.94 -7.50 -47.50
C LEU A 323 -24.27 -6.80 -47.73
#